data_AF-A0A291QJB1-F1
#
_entry.id   AF-A0A291QJB1-F1
#
_cell.length_a   1.000
_cell.length_b   1.000
_cell.length_c   1.000
_cell.angle_alpha   90.00
_cell.angle_beta   90.00
_cell.angle_gamma   90.00
#
_symmetry.space_group_name_H-M   'P 1'
#
loop_
_entity.id
_entity.type
_entity.pdbx_description
1 polymer ?
#
loop_
_entity_poly.entity_id
_entity_poly.type
_entity_poly.pdbx_seq_one_letter_code
_entity_poly.pdbx_strand_id
1 'polypeptide(L)'
;MREAELENSLTKAGLRYLGLADPSAPLIPPSLAFFADSVETGGQEWAVSVESDAPDLRERVNHEWYMLSADQGLFQPDAPEFLLAVGDREATHPDSLRWARVALTVDCDLAGAGAEAGVTGRGAGHVDFAMLSLDGTVLVRGAKGEEWTDCVLLRNPHDLPSLRDLGTRMAASPETPRGTRDALERWLEHTRVGE
;
A
#
# COMPACT_ATOMS: atom_id res chain seq x y z
N MET A 1 -16.85 -3.05 -1.49
CA MET A 1 -17.00 -3.53 -0.10
C MET A 1 -17.62 -2.42 0.75
N ARG A 2 -18.61 -2.75 1.61
CA ARG A 2 -19.18 -1.79 2.57
C ARG A 2 -18.23 -1.60 3.76
N GLU A 3 -18.29 -0.46 4.46
CA GLU A 3 -17.35 -0.19 5.58
C GLU A 3 -17.42 -1.24 6.71
N ALA A 4 -18.61 -1.72 7.07
CA ALA A 4 -18.75 -2.78 8.08
C ALA A 4 -18.13 -4.13 7.63
N GLU A 5 -18.17 -4.43 6.32
CA GLU A 5 -17.52 -5.62 5.77
C GLU A 5 -16.00 -5.44 5.80
N LEU A 6 -15.52 -4.24 5.44
CA LEU A 6 -14.11 -3.87 5.51
C LEU A 6 -13.57 -4.00 6.94
N GLU A 7 -14.24 -3.39 7.92
CA GLU A 7 -13.83 -3.44 9.32
C GLU A 7 -13.72 -4.88 9.83
N ASN A 8 -14.68 -5.74 9.48
CA ASN A 8 -14.63 -7.15 9.83
C ASN A 8 -13.44 -7.87 9.17
N SER A 9 -13.19 -7.64 7.87
CA SER A 9 -12.04 -8.22 7.19
C SER A 9 -10.70 -7.74 7.74
N LEU A 10 -10.58 -6.45 8.07
CA LEU A 10 -9.40 -5.89 8.73
C LEU A 10 -9.19 -6.50 10.11
N THR A 11 -10.27 -6.64 10.90
CA THR A 11 -10.19 -7.25 12.24
C THR A 11 -9.65 -8.69 12.16
N LYS A 12 -10.08 -9.48 11.17
CA LYS A 12 -9.55 -10.83 10.93
C LYS A 12 -8.06 -10.83 10.57
N ALA A 13 -7.58 -9.78 9.91
CA ALA A 13 -6.17 -9.60 9.56
C ALA A 13 -5.30 -9.11 10.75
N GLY A 14 -5.88 -8.92 11.93
CA GLY A 14 -5.22 -8.28 13.06
C GLY A 14 -4.94 -6.80 12.83
N LEU A 15 -5.86 -6.11 12.14
CA LEU A 15 -5.83 -4.67 11.90
C LEU A 15 -7.09 -4.02 12.49
N ARG A 16 -6.91 -2.99 13.30
CA ARG A 16 -8.02 -2.19 13.81
C ARG A 16 -8.31 -1.04 12.84
N TYR A 17 -9.53 -1.00 12.31
CA TYR A 17 -9.98 0.07 11.42
C TYR A 17 -10.19 1.38 12.18
N LEU A 18 -9.68 2.49 11.64
CA LEU A 18 -9.76 3.83 12.23
C LEU A 18 -10.51 4.83 11.33
N GLY A 19 -11.09 4.36 10.23
CA GLY A 19 -11.79 5.19 9.24
C GLY A 19 -11.05 5.31 7.91
N LEU A 20 -11.75 5.84 6.91
CA LEU A 20 -11.14 6.21 5.63
C LEU A 20 -10.32 7.50 5.80
N ALA A 21 -9.18 7.57 5.11
CA ALA A 21 -8.43 8.81 5.02
C ALA A 21 -9.22 9.87 4.25
N ASP A 22 -8.96 11.15 4.54
CA ASP A 22 -9.55 12.25 3.80
C ASP A 22 -9.14 12.15 2.32
N PRO A 23 -10.10 11.98 1.38
CA PRO A 23 -9.78 11.88 -0.03
C PRO A 23 -9.11 13.14 -0.57
N SER A 24 -9.27 14.30 0.07
CA SER A 24 -8.65 15.57 -0.31
C SER A 24 -7.20 15.74 0.15
N ALA A 25 -6.70 14.85 1.02
CA ALA A 25 -5.30 14.86 1.45
C ALA A 25 -4.37 14.65 0.24
N PRO A 26 -3.24 15.37 0.15
CA PRO A 26 -2.32 15.31 -1.00
C PRO A 26 -1.35 14.11 -0.90
N LEU A 27 -1.90 12.93 -0.60
CA LEU A 27 -1.14 11.68 -0.49
C LEU A 27 -1.01 11.02 -1.86
N ILE A 28 0.01 10.18 -2.01
CA ILE A 28 0.11 9.32 -3.21
C ILE A 28 -1.18 8.50 -3.37
N PRO A 29 -1.83 8.50 -4.54
CA PRO A 29 -3.04 7.71 -4.74
C PRO A 29 -2.78 6.20 -4.66
N PRO A 30 -3.67 5.39 -4.06
CA PRO A 30 -3.49 3.94 -3.95
C PRO A 30 -3.19 3.26 -5.29
N SER A 31 -3.82 3.71 -6.38
CA SER A 31 -3.60 3.17 -7.73
C SER A 31 -2.17 3.36 -8.24
N LEU A 32 -1.50 4.45 -7.85
CA LEU A 32 -0.09 4.70 -8.20
C LEU A 32 0.83 3.93 -7.25
N ALA A 33 0.46 3.85 -5.96
CA ALA A 33 1.21 3.14 -4.93
C ALA A 33 1.46 1.64 -5.27
N PHE A 34 0.54 0.99 -5.99
CA PHE A 34 0.72 -0.39 -6.46
C PHE A 34 1.81 -0.59 -7.51
N PHE A 35 2.36 0.49 -8.09
CA PHE A 35 3.48 0.44 -9.03
C PHE A 35 4.84 0.72 -8.37
N ALA A 36 4.91 0.73 -7.03
CA ALA A 36 6.15 1.02 -6.30
C ALA A 36 7.32 0.08 -6.65
N ASP A 37 7.04 -1.17 -7.03
CA ASP A 37 8.04 -2.16 -7.45
C ASP A 37 8.47 -2.01 -8.92
N SER A 38 7.89 -1.05 -9.65
CA SER A 38 8.08 -0.87 -11.09
C SER A 38 8.78 0.45 -11.45
N VAL A 39 9.23 1.21 -10.45
CA VAL A 39 9.88 2.51 -10.65
C VAL A 39 11.37 2.45 -10.39
N GLU A 40 12.14 3.26 -11.11
CA GLU A 40 13.56 3.44 -10.81
C GLU A 40 13.70 4.30 -9.54
N THR A 41 14.40 3.78 -8.55
CA THR A 41 14.46 4.34 -7.19
C THR A 41 15.77 5.06 -6.90
N GLY A 42 16.77 4.97 -7.80
CA GLY A 42 18.10 5.54 -7.57
C GLY A 42 18.81 4.99 -6.32
N GLY A 43 18.40 3.81 -5.83
CA GLY A 43 18.91 3.21 -4.59
C GLY A 43 18.16 3.58 -3.32
N GLN A 44 17.00 4.25 -3.42
CA GLN A 44 16.11 4.56 -2.29
C GLN A 44 15.03 3.49 -2.07
N GLU A 45 15.43 2.24 -2.24
CA GLU A 45 14.56 1.06 -2.14
C GLU A 45 15.13 0.08 -1.12
N TRP A 46 14.23 -0.46 -0.31
CA TRP A 46 14.49 -1.60 0.55
C TRP A 46 13.54 -2.71 0.16
N ALA A 47 14.06 -3.91 -0.02
CA ALA A 47 13.25 -5.05 -0.42
C ALA A 47 13.63 -6.28 0.39
N VAL A 48 12.62 -7.09 0.67
CA VAL A 48 12.75 -8.45 1.21
C VAL A 48 11.98 -9.38 0.30
N SER A 49 12.58 -10.55 0.03
CA SER A 49 12.02 -11.57 -0.86
C SER A 49 11.97 -12.90 -0.13
N VAL A 50 10.82 -13.56 -0.18
CA VAL A 50 10.59 -14.90 0.37
C VAL A 50 10.20 -15.83 -0.76
N GLU A 51 10.79 -17.03 -0.83
CA GLU A 51 10.43 -18.03 -1.84
C GLU A 51 8.92 -18.33 -1.77
N SER A 52 8.23 -18.20 -2.90
CA SER A 52 6.76 -18.30 -2.99
C SER A 52 6.20 -19.69 -2.68
N ASP A 53 7.04 -20.72 -2.68
CA ASP A 53 6.71 -22.11 -2.33
C ASP A 53 7.29 -22.55 -0.97
N ALA A 54 7.89 -21.63 -0.22
CA ALA A 54 8.40 -21.91 1.11
C ALA A 54 7.28 -22.48 2.02
N PRO A 55 7.54 -23.57 2.76
CA PRO A 55 6.53 -24.18 3.63
C PRO A 55 6.07 -23.27 4.77
N ASP A 56 6.87 -22.26 5.11
CA ASP A 56 6.65 -21.23 6.13
C ASP A 56 6.48 -19.82 5.52
N LEU A 57 6.04 -19.74 4.25
CA LEU A 57 5.85 -18.48 3.51
C LEU A 57 5.08 -17.43 4.32
N ARG A 58 3.98 -17.83 4.96
CA ARG A 58 3.10 -16.90 5.70
C ARG A 58 3.86 -16.25 6.85
N GLU A 59 4.49 -17.06 7.69
CA GLU A 59 5.25 -16.62 8.86
C GLU A 59 6.41 -15.72 8.44
N ARG A 60 7.16 -16.13 7.41
CA ARG A 60 8.30 -15.36 6.89
C ARG A 60 7.88 -14.03 6.29
N VAL A 61 6.85 -14.00 5.45
CA VAL A 61 6.37 -12.74 4.85
C VAL A 61 5.89 -11.76 5.91
N ASN A 62 5.10 -12.22 6.90
CA ASN A 62 4.65 -11.36 7.99
C ASN A 62 5.83 -10.81 8.81
N HIS A 63 6.83 -11.66 9.11
CA HIS A 63 8.03 -11.27 9.85
C HIS A 63 8.87 -10.24 9.08
N GLU A 64 9.26 -10.57 7.84
CA GLU A 64 10.13 -9.72 7.02
C GLU A 64 9.46 -8.38 6.70
N TRP A 65 8.15 -8.39 6.38
CA TRP A 65 7.38 -7.17 6.20
C TRP A 65 7.37 -6.29 7.46
N TYR A 66 7.14 -6.89 8.64
CA TYR A 66 7.07 -6.13 9.88
C TYR A 66 8.41 -5.49 10.20
N MET A 67 9.51 -6.26 10.11
CA MET A 67 10.86 -5.77 10.37
C MET A 67 11.23 -4.64 9.41
N LEU A 68 10.98 -4.82 8.10
CA LEU A 68 11.21 -3.79 7.09
C LEU A 68 10.39 -2.52 7.37
N SER A 69 9.10 -2.67 7.65
CA SER A 69 8.17 -1.57 7.87
C SER A 69 8.49 -0.79 9.15
N ALA A 70 8.86 -1.49 10.23
CA ALA A 70 9.22 -0.87 11.49
C ALA A 70 10.55 -0.12 11.39
N ASP A 71 11.58 -0.73 10.79
CA ASP A 71 12.92 -0.15 10.66
C ASP A 71 12.93 1.12 9.80
N GLN A 72 12.09 1.15 8.76
CA GLN A 72 12.04 2.25 7.82
C GLN A 72 10.94 3.28 8.10
N GLY A 73 10.15 3.09 9.18
CA GLY A 73 9.24 4.12 9.69
C GLY A 73 7.86 4.16 9.05
N LEU A 74 7.31 3.01 8.60
CA LEU A 74 5.91 2.94 8.16
C LEU A 74 4.94 3.34 9.30
N PHE A 75 5.27 2.93 10.52
CA PHE A 75 4.46 3.11 11.72
C PHE A 75 4.82 4.41 12.43
N GLN A 76 3.81 5.09 12.98
CA GLN A 76 4.06 6.21 13.89
C GLN A 76 4.71 5.71 15.21
N PRO A 77 5.61 6.47 15.84
CA PRO A 77 6.31 6.04 17.06
C PRO A 77 5.37 5.74 18.24
N ASP A 78 4.28 6.51 18.38
CA ASP A 78 3.38 6.44 19.53
C ASP A 78 2.20 5.48 19.34
N ALA A 79 1.94 5.08 18.08
CA ALA A 79 0.90 4.11 17.73
C ALA A 79 1.24 3.46 16.39
N PRO A 80 1.11 2.14 16.21
CA PRO A 80 1.46 1.47 14.96
C PRO A 80 0.37 1.68 13.90
N GLU A 81 0.11 2.93 13.57
CA GLU A 81 -0.90 3.38 12.64
C GLU A 81 -0.29 3.72 11.29
N PHE A 82 -1.00 3.35 10.23
CA PHE A 82 -0.62 3.56 8.85
C PHE A 82 -1.88 3.53 7.96
N LEU A 83 -1.68 3.77 6.67
CA LEU A 83 -2.72 3.67 5.66
C LEU A 83 -2.57 2.38 4.87
N LEU A 84 -3.67 1.65 4.70
CA LEU A 84 -3.75 0.47 3.85
C LEU A 84 -4.65 0.78 2.64
N ALA A 85 -4.18 0.44 1.44
CA ALA A 85 -4.99 0.54 0.24
C ALA A 85 -6.09 -0.54 0.30
N VAL A 86 -7.35 -0.12 0.28
CA VAL A 86 -8.51 -1.00 0.37
C VAL A 86 -9.50 -0.74 -0.75
N GLY A 87 -10.24 -1.78 -1.11
CA GLY A 87 -11.30 -1.74 -2.10
C GLY A 87 -11.02 -2.63 -3.30
N ASP A 88 -11.78 -2.46 -4.37
CA ASP A 88 -11.79 -3.42 -5.47
C ASP A 88 -10.84 -2.98 -6.59
N ARG A 89 -9.73 -3.72 -6.76
CA ARG A 89 -8.75 -3.45 -7.80
C ARG A 89 -9.26 -3.73 -9.22
N GLU A 90 -10.23 -4.63 -9.36
CA GLU A 90 -10.78 -5.07 -10.65
C GLU A 90 -12.09 -4.35 -10.99
N ALA A 91 -12.63 -3.58 -10.05
CA ALA A 91 -13.78 -2.75 -10.31
C ALA A 91 -13.48 -1.75 -11.42
N THR A 92 -14.40 -1.68 -12.38
CA THR A 92 -14.47 -0.65 -13.42
C THR A 92 -14.79 0.74 -12.87
N HIS A 93 -15.08 0.84 -11.57
CA HIS A 93 -15.43 2.10 -10.94
C HIS A 93 -14.19 2.93 -10.55
N PRO A 94 -14.18 4.22 -10.88
CA PRO A 94 -13.02 5.09 -10.77
C PRO A 94 -12.44 5.31 -9.36
N ASP A 95 -13.25 5.13 -8.31
CA ASP A 95 -12.89 5.42 -6.92
C ASP A 95 -12.81 4.14 -6.07
N SER A 96 -12.51 3.01 -6.71
CA SER A 96 -12.61 1.70 -6.09
C SER A 96 -11.52 1.46 -5.04
N LEU A 97 -10.37 2.13 -5.14
CA LEU A 97 -9.29 2.06 -4.16
C LEU A 97 -9.20 3.33 -3.33
N ARG A 98 -9.17 3.15 -2.01
CA ARG A 98 -9.02 4.24 -1.03
C ARG A 98 -8.03 3.86 0.06
N TRP A 99 -7.50 4.87 0.74
CA TRP A 99 -6.70 4.66 1.94
C TRP A 99 -7.62 4.47 3.15
N ALA A 100 -7.51 3.32 3.82
CA ALA A 100 -8.06 3.11 5.16
C ALA A 100 -6.96 3.35 6.18
N ARG A 101 -7.22 4.19 7.18
CA ARG A 101 -6.35 4.31 8.35
C ARG A 101 -6.58 3.10 9.23
N VAL A 102 -5.51 2.43 9.60
CA VAL A 102 -5.53 1.21 10.42
C VAL A 102 -4.47 1.29 11.50
N ALA A 103 -4.68 0.56 12.60
CA ALA A 103 -3.65 0.29 13.61
C ALA A 103 -3.32 -1.20 13.64
N LEU A 104 -2.03 -1.52 13.73
CA LEU A 104 -1.55 -2.88 13.93
C LEU A 104 -2.01 -3.43 15.29
N THR A 105 -2.40 -4.70 15.33
CA THR A 105 -2.57 -5.45 16.59
C THR A 105 -1.48 -6.52 16.73
N VAL A 106 -1.38 -7.13 17.91
CA VAL A 106 -0.38 -8.19 18.19
C VAL A 106 -0.59 -9.46 17.36
N ASP A 107 -1.79 -9.66 16.83
CA ASP A 107 -2.18 -10.85 16.07
C ASP A 107 -2.20 -10.61 14.55
N CYS A 108 -1.45 -9.60 14.07
CA CYS A 108 -1.44 -9.24 12.66
C CYS A 108 -0.96 -10.39 11.77
N ASP A 109 -1.73 -10.66 10.72
CA ASP A 109 -1.46 -11.71 9.76
C ASP A 109 -1.89 -11.28 8.35
N LEU A 110 -0.96 -10.63 7.65
CA LEU A 110 -1.20 -10.09 6.31
C LEU A 110 -1.20 -11.18 5.24
N ALA A 111 -0.27 -12.14 5.34
CA ALA A 111 -0.12 -13.21 4.35
C ALA A 111 -1.12 -14.35 4.50
N GLY A 112 -1.70 -14.53 5.69
CA GLY A 112 -2.76 -15.49 5.96
C GLY A 112 -4.15 -14.84 5.95
N ALA A 113 -4.68 -14.57 7.13
CA ALA A 113 -6.06 -14.13 7.35
C ALA A 113 -6.41 -12.84 6.59
N GLY A 114 -5.50 -11.88 6.49
CA GLY A 114 -5.73 -10.66 5.70
C GLY A 114 -5.82 -10.92 4.20
N ALA A 115 -4.96 -11.80 3.67
CA ALA A 115 -4.98 -12.17 2.27
C ALA A 115 -6.22 -13.00 1.92
N GLU A 116 -6.63 -13.92 2.81
CA GLU A 116 -7.87 -14.68 2.70
C GLU A 116 -9.13 -13.79 2.78
N ALA A 117 -9.10 -12.75 3.62
CA ALA A 117 -10.18 -11.79 3.76
C ALA A 117 -10.22 -10.73 2.63
N GLY A 118 -9.25 -10.76 1.72
CA GLY A 118 -9.18 -9.89 0.54
C GLY A 118 -8.73 -8.44 0.82
N VAL A 119 -8.13 -8.18 1.99
CA VAL A 119 -7.68 -6.81 2.38
C VAL A 119 -6.18 -6.60 2.17
N THR A 120 -5.40 -7.68 2.15
CA THR A 120 -3.94 -7.64 1.95
C THR A 120 -3.49 -8.64 0.88
N GLY A 121 -4.42 -9.16 0.09
CA GLY A 121 -4.15 -10.21 -0.86
C GLY A 121 -5.38 -10.71 -1.61
N ARG A 122 -5.18 -11.78 -2.39
CA ARG A 122 -6.19 -12.39 -3.26
C ARG A 122 -6.54 -13.83 -2.85
N GLY A 123 -6.25 -14.18 -1.61
CA GLY A 123 -6.33 -15.54 -1.06
C GLY A 123 -5.14 -15.85 -0.15
N ALA A 124 -5.29 -16.84 0.72
CA ALA A 124 -4.24 -17.23 1.66
C ALA A 124 -2.89 -17.52 0.95
N GLY A 125 -1.80 -16.93 1.43
CA GLY A 125 -0.47 -17.06 0.81
C GLY A 125 -0.33 -16.35 -0.53
N HIS A 126 -1.27 -15.45 -0.89
CA HIS A 126 -1.20 -14.59 -2.07
C HIS A 126 -1.34 -13.14 -1.63
N VAL A 127 -0.25 -12.57 -1.11
CA VAL A 127 -0.19 -11.16 -0.73
C VAL A 127 -0.27 -10.27 -1.95
N ASP A 128 -0.94 -9.15 -1.78
CA ASP A 128 -1.12 -8.12 -2.79
C ASP A 128 -1.66 -6.86 -2.12
N PHE A 129 -0.78 -5.98 -1.67
CA PHE A 129 -1.14 -4.80 -0.89
C PHE A 129 -0.25 -3.60 -1.18
N ALA A 130 -0.78 -2.41 -0.90
CA ALA A 130 -0.01 -1.18 -0.79
C ALA A 130 -0.33 -0.50 0.54
N MET A 131 0.69 0.03 1.21
CA MET A 131 0.60 0.69 2.50
C MET A 131 1.38 2.00 2.48
N LEU A 132 0.95 2.99 3.25
CA LEU A 132 1.59 4.30 3.30
C LEU A 132 1.67 4.79 4.75
N SER A 133 2.78 5.41 5.14
CA SER A 133 2.86 6.12 6.41
C SER A 133 1.86 7.28 6.44
N LEU A 134 1.43 7.70 7.63
CA LEU A 134 0.42 8.77 7.74
C LEU A 134 0.90 10.12 7.14
N ASP A 135 2.21 10.36 7.11
CA ASP A 135 2.83 11.54 6.52
C ASP A 135 3.18 11.38 5.03
N GLY A 136 2.90 10.22 4.44
CA GLY A 136 3.16 9.94 3.02
C GLY A 136 4.62 9.73 2.65
N THR A 137 5.53 9.61 3.62
CA THR A 137 6.98 9.50 3.40
C THR A 137 7.48 8.07 3.22
N VAL A 138 6.72 7.05 3.62
CA VAL A 138 7.09 5.63 3.48
C VAL A 138 5.98 4.89 2.77
N LEU A 139 6.29 4.32 1.60
CA LEU A 139 5.39 3.52 0.80
C LEU A 139 5.87 2.07 0.80
N VAL A 140 5.00 1.12 1.14
CA VAL A 140 5.30 -0.31 1.09
C VAL A 140 4.34 -0.99 0.12
N ARG A 141 4.87 -1.85 -0.74
CA ARG A 141 4.10 -2.72 -1.62
C ARG A 141 4.52 -4.15 -1.36
N GLY A 142 3.55 -5.01 -1.02
CA GLY A 142 3.74 -6.46 -1.03
C GLY A 142 3.05 -7.08 -2.24
N ALA A 143 3.72 -7.94 -2.99
CA ALA A 143 2.99 -8.90 -3.82
C ALA A 143 3.73 -10.20 -4.06
N LYS A 144 2.91 -11.22 -4.35
CA LYS A 144 3.36 -12.52 -4.78
C LYS A 144 3.69 -12.53 -6.28
N GLY A 145 4.93 -12.87 -6.60
CA GLY A 145 5.39 -13.28 -7.92
C GLY A 145 5.46 -14.80 -8.09
N GLU A 146 5.96 -15.25 -9.23
CA GLU A 146 6.07 -16.69 -9.57
C GLU A 146 7.03 -17.42 -8.64
N GLU A 147 8.24 -16.91 -8.49
CA GLU A 147 9.30 -17.52 -7.67
C GLU A 147 9.40 -16.86 -6.28
N TRP A 148 9.16 -15.56 -6.20
CA TRP A 148 9.35 -14.76 -4.99
C TRP A 148 8.08 -14.03 -4.59
N THR A 149 7.87 -13.90 -3.29
CA THR A 149 6.93 -12.98 -2.68
C THR A 149 7.73 -11.82 -2.11
N ASP A 150 7.53 -10.64 -2.70
CA ASP A 150 8.35 -9.46 -2.44
C ASP A 150 7.58 -8.44 -1.62
N CYS A 151 8.26 -7.85 -0.64
CA CYS A 151 7.84 -6.60 0.00
C CYS A 151 8.88 -5.53 -0.33
N VAL A 152 8.47 -4.54 -1.11
CA VAL A 152 9.27 -3.40 -1.54
C VAL A 152 8.85 -2.17 -0.76
N LEU A 153 9.82 -1.39 -0.29
CA LEU A 153 9.63 -0.17 0.47
C LEU A 153 10.39 0.97 -0.19
N LEU A 154 9.69 2.08 -0.41
CA LEU A 154 10.24 3.34 -0.90
C LEU A 154 10.15 4.42 0.17
N ARG A 155 11.21 5.20 0.32
CA ARG A 155 11.20 6.42 1.15
C ARG A 155 11.10 7.65 0.28
N ASN A 156 10.39 8.66 0.79
CA ASN A 156 10.06 9.91 0.12
C ASN A 156 9.62 9.68 -1.33
N PRO A 157 8.53 8.92 -1.57
CA PRO A 157 8.09 8.59 -2.93
C PRO A 157 7.81 9.83 -3.81
N HIS A 158 7.59 11.00 -3.19
CA HIS A 158 7.43 12.27 -3.87
C HIS A 158 8.70 12.79 -4.55
N ASP A 159 9.89 12.38 -4.08
CA ASP A 159 11.19 12.78 -4.61
C ASP A 159 11.61 11.90 -5.82
N LEU A 160 10.96 10.76 -6.03
CA LEU A 160 11.32 9.79 -7.06
C LEU A 160 10.82 10.24 -8.44
N PRO A 161 11.70 10.67 -9.38
CA PRO A 161 11.26 11.21 -10.67
C PRO A 161 10.43 10.20 -11.47
N SER A 162 10.85 8.93 -11.48
CA SER A 162 10.17 7.84 -12.19
C SER A 162 8.73 7.62 -11.72
N LEU A 163 8.47 7.78 -10.41
CA LEU A 163 7.13 7.64 -9.85
C LEU A 163 6.27 8.87 -10.17
N ARG A 164 6.85 10.08 -10.14
CA ARG A 164 6.18 11.33 -10.55
C ARG A 164 5.81 11.31 -12.03
N ASP A 165 6.71 10.82 -12.88
CA ASP A 165 6.50 10.70 -14.32
C ASP A 165 5.38 9.70 -14.64
N LEU A 166 5.36 8.57 -13.93
CA LEU A 166 4.25 7.62 -14.02
C LEU A 166 2.93 8.27 -13.57
N GLY A 167 2.93 8.98 -12.44
CA GLY A 167 1.75 9.70 -11.95
C GLY A 167 1.24 10.74 -12.96
N THR A 168 2.14 11.47 -13.61
CA THR A 168 1.83 12.46 -14.65
C THR A 168 1.22 11.80 -15.89
N ARG A 169 1.78 10.67 -16.34
CA ARG A 169 1.23 9.88 -17.45
C ARG A 169 -0.16 9.34 -17.14
N MET A 170 -0.37 8.84 -15.91
CA MET A 170 -1.68 8.39 -15.45
C MET A 170 -2.67 9.56 -15.42
N ALA A 171 -2.32 10.72 -14.87
CA ALA A 171 -3.21 11.87 -14.83
C ALA A 171 -3.63 12.34 -16.24
N ALA A 172 -2.69 12.34 -17.20
CA ALA A 172 -2.95 12.71 -18.58
C ALA A 172 -3.75 11.66 -19.37
N SER A 173 -3.84 10.41 -18.89
CA SER A 173 -4.55 9.36 -19.60
C SER A 173 -6.08 9.56 -19.52
N PRO A 174 -6.81 9.50 -20.65
CA PRO A 174 -8.27 9.56 -20.65
C PRO A 174 -8.89 8.30 -20.02
N GLU A 175 -8.16 7.19 -19.98
CA GLU A 175 -8.60 5.93 -19.36
C GLU A 175 -8.52 5.98 -17.85
N THR A 176 -7.75 6.92 -17.29
CA THR A 176 -7.66 7.07 -15.85
C THR A 176 -8.98 7.66 -15.31
N PRO A 177 -9.62 6.96 -14.36
CA PRO A 177 -10.65 7.49 -13.48
C PRO A 177 -10.53 8.97 -13.09
N ARG A 178 -11.65 9.70 -13.09
CA ARG A 178 -11.67 11.12 -12.68
C ARG A 178 -11.15 11.32 -11.26
N GLY A 179 -11.63 10.55 -10.28
CA GLY A 179 -11.18 10.69 -8.90
C GLY A 179 -9.70 10.37 -8.72
N THR A 180 -9.18 9.35 -9.41
CA THR A 180 -7.74 9.08 -9.45
C THR A 180 -6.96 10.21 -10.10
N ARG A 181 -7.43 10.79 -11.21
CA ARG A 181 -6.79 11.96 -11.85
C ARG A 181 -6.75 13.14 -10.88
N ASP A 182 -7.88 13.48 -10.27
CA ASP A 182 -7.99 14.58 -9.30
C ASP A 182 -7.06 14.33 -8.08
N ALA A 183 -6.82 13.08 -7.69
CA ALA A 183 -5.86 12.73 -6.64
C ALA A 183 -4.40 12.80 -7.07
N LEU A 184 -4.08 12.33 -8.28
CA LEU A 184 -2.75 12.44 -8.87
C LEU A 184 -2.34 13.90 -9.04
N GLU A 185 -3.22 14.75 -9.56
CA GLU A 185 -2.97 16.18 -9.74
C GLU A 185 -2.64 16.86 -8.40
N ARG A 186 -3.46 16.63 -7.36
CA ARG A 186 -3.20 17.17 -6.01
C ARG A 186 -1.87 16.72 -5.42
N TRP A 187 -1.54 15.44 -5.55
CA TRP A 187 -0.27 14.90 -5.07
C TRP A 187 0.92 15.51 -5.83
N LEU A 188 0.85 15.61 -7.16
CA LEU A 188 1.88 16.21 -8.00
C LEU A 188 2.08 17.71 -7.74
N GLU A 189 1.00 18.44 -7.45
CA GLU A 189 1.04 19.86 -7.12
C GLU A 189 1.63 20.12 -5.74
N HIS A 190 1.19 19.37 -4.71
CA HIS A 190 1.65 19.55 -3.34
C HIS A 190 3.17 19.35 -3.21
N THR A 191 3.69 18.41 -3.99
CA THR A 191 5.10 18.01 -3.98
C THR A 191 5.99 18.93 -4.82
N ARG A 192 5.43 19.92 -5.53
CA ARG A 192 6.20 20.99 -6.20
C ARG A 192 6.60 22.13 -5.26
N VAL A 193 6.00 22.24 -4.08
CA VAL A 193 6.17 23.40 -3.17
C VAL A 193 7.45 23.32 -2.32
N GLY A 194 8.33 22.34 -2.59
CA GLY A 194 9.62 22.16 -1.91
C GLY A 194 10.86 22.63 -2.68
N GLU A 195 10.71 23.19 -3.89
CA GLU A 195 11.81 23.78 -4.69
C GLU A 195 12.02 25.28 -4.40
#